data_AF-A0AA38U9G5-F1
#
_entry.id   AF-A0AA38U9G5-F1
#
_cell.length_a   1.000
_cell.length_b   1.000
_cell.length_c   1.000
_cell.angle_alpha   90.00
_cell.angle_beta   90.00
_cell.angle_gamma   90.00
#
_symmetry.space_group_name_H-M   'P 1'
#
loop_
_entity.id
_entity.type
_entity.pdbx_description
1 polymer ?
#
loop_
_entity_poly.entity_id
_entity_poly.type
_entity_poly.pdbx_seq_one_letter_code
_entity_poly.pdbx_strand_id
1 'polypeptide(L)'
;MGRRPVDFDSVVGRVQKKLEQAQQSLNFAPTKRKPNARGAYDAVPMGGSFGGGQRRPAMFAHTDANAKIIQSLREDPDIQRVSQLCDHYFRSYLPKLHHLYDNVLDQL
;
A
#
# COMPACT_ATOMS: atom_id res chain seq x y z
N MET A 1 12.49 -22.65 -19.18
CA MET A 1 12.00 -23.05 -17.84
C MET A 1 10.60 -22.47 -17.64
N GLY A 2 9.55 -23.30 -17.61
CA GLY A 2 8.19 -22.84 -17.35
C GLY A 2 8.02 -22.45 -15.89
N ARG A 3 7.60 -21.21 -15.63
CA ARG A 3 7.30 -20.71 -14.27
C ARG A 3 6.09 -21.50 -13.76
N ARG A 4 6.25 -22.26 -12.66
CA ARG A 4 5.12 -22.95 -12.03
C ARG A 4 4.02 -21.93 -11.69
N PRO A 5 2.73 -22.27 -11.86
CA PRO A 5 1.64 -21.40 -11.43
C PRO A 5 1.84 -21.09 -9.95
N VAL A 6 1.87 -19.80 -9.62
CA VAL A 6 1.91 -19.39 -8.21
C VAL A 6 0.53 -19.64 -7.66
N ASP A 7 0.44 -20.44 -6.60
CA ASP A 7 -0.77 -20.54 -5.81
C ASP A 7 -1.04 -19.17 -5.15
N PHE A 8 -1.90 -18.40 -5.79
CA PHE A 8 -2.20 -17.04 -5.39
C PHE A 8 -3.04 -16.99 -4.12
N ASP A 9 -3.84 -18.02 -3.84
CA ASP A 9 -4.63 -18.11 -2.61
C ASP A 9 -3.71 -18.20 -1.40
N SER A 10 -2.66 -19.02 -1.49
CA SER A 10 -1.62 -19.08 -0.46
C SER A 10 -0.84 -17.76 -0.31
N VAL A 11 -0.60 -17.01 -1.39
CA VAL A 11 0.01 -15.67 -1.31
C VAL A 11 -0.89 -14.71 -0.57
N VAL A 12 -2.18 -14.65 -0.92
CA VAL A 12 -3.18 -13.79 -0.27
C VAL A 12 -3.29 -14.12 1.21
N GLY A 13 -3.35 -15.41 1.58
CA GLY A 13 -3.39 -15.82 2.99
C GLY A 13 -2.15 -15.40 3.79
N ARG A 14 -0.97 -15.40 3.19
CA ARG A 14 0.26 -14.88 3.84
C ARG A 14 0.24 -13.36 3.96
N VAL A 15 -0.21 -12.66 2.91
CA VAL A 15 -0.35 -11.20 2.93
C VAL A 15 -1.32 -10.77 4.03
N GLN A 16 -2.48 -11.42 4.14
CA GLN A 16 -3.45 -11.12 5.20
C GLN A 16 -2.81 -11.19 6.59
N LYS A 17 -2.11 -12.29 6.90
CA LYS A 17 -1.43 -12.45 8.20
C LYS A 17 -0.40 -11.34 8.46
N LYS A 18 0.37 -10.94 7.45
CA LYS A 18 1.37 -9.86 7.57
C LYS A 18 0.71 -8.51 7.83
N LEU A 19 -0.41 -8.21 7.16
CA LEU A 19 -1.17 -6.98 7.37
C LEU A 19 -1.80 -6.93 8.77
N GLU A 20 -2.34 -8.04 9.27
CA GLU A 20 -2.88 -8.16 10.62
C GLU A 20 -1.79 -7.95 11.69
N GLN A 21 -0.61 -8.56 11.51
CA GLN A 21 0.55 -8.36 12.39
C GLN A 21 1.05 -6.92 12.39
N ALA A 22 1.11 -6.30 11.21
CA ALA A 22 1.50 -4.91 11.07
C ALA A 22 0.49 -3.98 11.74
N GLN A 23 -0.82 -4.24 11.59
CA GLN A 23 -1.85 -3.48 12.27
C GLN A 23 -1.69 -3.53 13.79
N GLN A 24 -1.37 -4.68 14.38
CA GLN A 24 -1.10 -4.78 15.82
C GLN A 24 0.15 -4.00 16.26
N SER A 25 1.14 -3.86 15.37
CA SER A 25 2.42 -3.22 15.65
C SER A 25 2.43 -1.71 15.37
N LEU A 26 1.51 -1.23 14.53
CA LEU A 26 1.44 0.17 14.12
C LEU A 26 0.89 1.06 15.26
N ASN A 27 1.56 2.19 15.45
CA ASN A 27 1.08 3.22 16.37
C ASN A 27 0.07 4.13 15.67
N PHE A 28 -1.21 3.96 16.00
CA PHE A 28 -2.28 4.86 15.56
C PHE A 28 -2.50 5.98 16.57
N ALA A 29 -2.52 7.23 16.10
CA ALA A 29 -2.84 8.38 16.94
C ALA A 29 -4.24 8.20 17.58
N PRO A 30 -4.41 8.45 18.90
CA PRO A 30 -5.69 8.24 19.60
C PRO A 30 -6.87 8.97 18.96
N THR A 31 -6.61 10.13 18.35
CA THR A 31 -7.61 10.96 17.65
C THR A 31 -8.12 10.33 16.35
N LYS A 32 -7.40 9.36 15.79
CA LYS A 32 -7.75 8.64 14.55
C LYS A 32 -8.51 7.33 14.79
N ARG A 33 -8.64 6.87 16.04
CA ARG A 33 -9.38 5.66 16.44
C ARG A 33 -10.90 5.87 16.52
N LYS A 34 -11.44 6.78 15.71
CA LYS A 34 -12.89 7.04 15.66
C LYS A 34 -13.50 6.24 14.50
N PRO A 35 -14.74 5.74 14.65
CA PRO A 35 -15.48 5.19 13.51
C PRO A 35 -15.45 6.21 12.37
N ASN A 36 -14.94 5.79 11.22
CA ASN A 36 -14.97 6.61 10.01
C ASN A 36 -16.09 6.12 9.09
N ALA A 37 -16.41 6.89 8.05
CA ALA A 37 -17.50 6.55 7.11
C ALA A 37 -17.30 5.21 6.38
N ARG A 38 -16.09 4.64 6.42
CA ARG A 38 -15.74 3.37 5.79
C ARG A 38 -15.77 2.19 6.75
N GLY A 39 -15.80 2.43 8.07
CA GLY A 39 -15.93 1.40 9.09
C GLY A 39 -15.18 1.71 10.39
N ALA A 40 -15.31 0.80 11.36
CA ALA A 40 -14.61 0.84 12.64
C ALA A 40 -13.26 0.11 12.52
N TYR A 41 -12.36 0.67 11.72
CA TYR A 41 -11.00 0.16 11.58
C TYR A 41 -9.98 1.31 11.52
N ASP A 42 -8.80 1.03 12.03
CA ASP A 42 -7.68 1.95 11.98
C ASP A 42 -7.02 1.91 10.60
N ALA A 43 -6.73 3.09 10.05
CA ALA A 43 -6.08 3.22 8.75
C ALA A 43 -4.84 4.12 8.84
N VAL A 44 -3.72 3.64 8.29
CA VAL A 44 -2.53 4.45 8.05
C VAL A 44 -2.49 4.80 6.57
N PRO A 45 -2.55 6.09 6.21
CA PRO A 45 -2.35 6.49 4.82
C PRO A 45 -0.88 6.24 4.43
N MET A 46 -0.65 5.55 3.32
CA MET A 46 0.68 5.28 2.79
C MET A 46 0.79 5.84 1.37
N GLY A 47 2.00 6.22 0.95
CA GLY A 47 2.25 6.73 -0.39
C GLY A 47 2.17 8.25 -0.52
N GLY A 48 1.89 8.72 -1.75
CA GLY A 48 1.75 10.13 -2.07
C GLY A 48 0.40 10.69 -1.67
N SER A 49 0.40 11.90 -1.11
CA SER A 49 -0.77 12.69 -0.76
C SER A 49 -0.85 13.93 -1.62
N PHE A 50 -2.07 14.35 -1.96
CA PHE A 50 -2.35 15.69 -2.48
C PHE A 50 -3.59 16.22 -1.75
N GLY A 51 -3.39 17.08 -0.74
CA GLY A 51 -4.49 17.60 0.09
C GLY A 51 -3.99 18.36 1.32
N GLY A 52 -4.91 18.84 2.17
CA GLY A 52 -4.55 19.49 3.45
C GLY A 52 -3.77 20.80 3.34
N GLY A 53 -3.85 21.50 2.19
CA GLY A 53 -3.10 22.73 1.93
C GLY A 53 -1.73 22.51 1.28
N GLN A 54 -1.36 21.27 0.94
CA GLN A 54 -0.17 20.97 0.17
C GLN A 54 -0.24 21.60 -1.23
N ARG A 55 0.84 22.26 -1.66
CA ARG A 55 0.96 22.88 -3.00
C ARG A 55 1.49 21.94 -4.07
N ARG A 56 2.01 20.78 -3.66
CA ARG A 56 2.62 19.75 -4.51
C ARG A 56 2.32 18.39 -3.88
N PRO A 57 2.18 17.31 -4.67
CA PRO A 57 2.03 15.99 -4.09
C PRO A 57 3.31 15.61 -3.33
N ALA A 58 3.16 14.96 -2.18
CA ALA A 58 4.28 14.57 -1.33
C ALA A 58 3.96 13.30 -0.55
N MET A 59 4.99 12.54 -0.19
CA MET A 59 4.83 11.32 0.60
C MET A 59 4.33 11.62 2.02
N PHE A 60 3.51 10.72 2.57
CA PHE A 60 3.10 10.82 3.97
C PHE A 60 4.30 10.64 4.91
N ALA A 61 4.41 11.55 5.88
CA ALA A 61 5.38 11.42 6.96
C ALA A 61 4.89 10.41 8.01
N HIS A 62 5.78 9.51 8.41
CA HIS A 62 5.54 8.50 9.44
C HIS A 62 6.51 8.70 10.60
N THR A 63 6.13 8.27 11.81
CA THR A 63 7.08 8.12 12.91
C THR A 63 8.12 7.05 12.54
N ASP A 64 9.34 7.13 13.09
CA ASP A 64 10.40 6.17 12.78
C ASP A 64 9.99 4.71 13.01
N ALA A 65 9.19 4.45 14.05
CA ALA A 65 8.66 3.13 14.34
C ALA A 65 7.70 2.63 13.25
N ASN A 66 6.75 3.46 12.82
CA ASN A 66 5.79 3.10 11.78
C ASN A 66 6.48 2.99 10.41
N ALA A 67 7.46 3.87 10.12
CA ALA A 67 8.22 3.86 8.88
C ALA A 67 8.94 2.50 8.69
N LYS A 68 9.54 1.95 9.75
CA LYS A 68 10.19 0.63 9.71
C LYS A 68 9.21 -0.51 9.39
N ILE A 69 8.02 -0.49 10.00
CA ILE A 69 6.98 -1.51 9.76
C ILE A 69 6.49 -1.42 8.31
N ILE A 70 6.20 -0.20 7.83
CA ILE A 70 5.75 0.04 6.46
C ILE A 70 6.82 -0.36 5.44
N GLN A 71 8.09 -0.04 5.72
CA GLN A 71 9.21 -0.44 4.88
C GLN A 71 9.33 -1.96 4.80
N SER A 72 9.21 -2.67 5.93
CA SER A 72 9.21 -4.14 5.96
C SER A 72 8.09 -4.74 5.12
N LEU A 73 6.87 -4.17 5.17
CA LEU A 73 5.77 -4.60 4.30
C LEU A 73 6.07 -4.33 2.81
N ARG A 74 6.66 -3.18 2.48
CA ARG A 74 6.98 -2.81 1.10
C ARG A 74 8.06 -3.72 0.48
N GLU A 75 9.01 -4.16 1.29
CA GLU A 75 10.10 -5.05 0.90
C GLU A 75 9.69 -6.53 0.87
N ASP A 76 8.49 -6.85 1.37
CA ASP A 76 8.00 -8.22 1.42
C ASP A 76 7.63 -8.77 0.02
N PRO A 77 8.17 -9.95 -0.38
CA PRO A 77 7.91 -10.52 -1.70
C PRO A 77 6.45 -10.87 -1.96
N ASP A 78 5.68 -11.29 -0.94
CA ASP A 78 4.27 -11.62 -1.13
C ASP A 78 3.43 -10.35 -1.35
N ILE A 79 3.76 -9.26 -0.62
CA ILE A 79 3.14 -7.95 -0.84
C ILE A 79 3.46 -7.42 -2.23
N GLN A 80 4.73 -7.47 -2.65
CA GLN A 80 5.14 -7.06 -3.99
C GLN A 80 4.45 -7.90 -5.08
N ARG A 81 4.23 -9.20 -4.84
CA ARG A 81 3.53 -10.08 -5.77
C ARG A 81 2.08 -9.63 -6.01
N VAL A 82 1.37 -9.28 -4.94
CA VAL A 82 -0.01 -8.76 -5.03
C VAL A 82 -0.01 -7.42 -5.76
N SER A 83 0.90 -6.51 -5.40
CA SER A 83 1.03 -5.21 -6.06
C SER A 83 1.34 -5.33 -7.55
N GLN A 84 2.22 -6.25 -7.96
CA GLN A 84 2.52 -6.53 -9.36
C GLN A 84 1.30 -7.06 -10.14
N LEU A 85 0.44 -7.85 -9.49
CA LEU A 85 -0.79 -8.30 -10.13
C LEU A 85 -1.75 -7.13 -10.35
N CYS A 86 -1.91 -6.25 -9.35
CA CYS A 86 -2.70 -5.03 -9.47
C CYS A 86 -2.16 -4.11 -10.58
N ASP A 87 -0.85 -3.89 -10.64
CA ASP A 87 -0.17 -3.12 -11.69
C ASP A 87 -0.42 -3.73 -13.08
N HIS A 88 -0.27 -5.05 -13.21
CA HIS A 88 -0.55 -5.75 -14.45
C HIS A 88 -2.00 -5.56 -14.92
N TYR A 89 -2.98 -5.67 -14.03
CA TYR A 89 -4.38 -5.40 -14.37
C TYR A 89 -4.61 -3.93 -14.72
N PHE A 90 -4.01 -3.01 -13.98
CA PHE A 90 -4.15 -1.58 -14.23
C PHE A 90 -3.62 -1.22 -15.62
N ARG A 91 -2.43 -1.71 -15.97
CA ARG A 91 -1.84 -1.55 -17.31
C ARG A 91 -2.67 -2.22 -18.40
N SER A 92 -3.26 -3.37 -18.13
CA SER A 92 -4.01 -4.15 -19.14
C SER A 92 -5.37 -3.52 -19.46
N TYR A 93 -6.10 -3.07 -18.45
CA TYR A 93 -7.45 -2.53 -18.62
C TYR A 93 -7.47 -1.01 -18.85
N LEU A 94 -6.52 -0.27 -18.27
CA LEU A 94 -6.49 1.20 -18.31
C LEU A 94 -5.10 1.75 -18.70
N PRO A 95 -4.53 1.35 -19.85
CA PRO A 95 -3.15 1.65 -20.22
C PRO A 95 -2.82 3.15 -20.27
N LYS A 96 -3.76 3.99 -20.72
CA LYS A 96 -3.55 5.46 -20.74
C LYS A 96 -3.44 6.05 -19.34
N LEU A 97 -4.25 5.55 -18.40
CA LEU A 97 -4.24 6.01 -17.02
C LEU A 97 -3.02 5.46 -16.26
N HIS A 98 -2.62 4.22 -16.56
CA HIS A 98 -1.38 3.63 -16.08
C HIS A 98 -0.15 4.46 -16.51
N HIS A 99 -0.04 4.81 -17.79
CA HIS A 99 1.03 5.70 -18.27
C HIS A 99 1.02 7.09 -17.62
N LEU A 100 -0.15 7.69 -17.42
CA LEU A 100 -0.25 8.95 -16.70
C LEU A 100 0.25 8.80 -15.26
N TYR A 101 -0.14 7.71 -14.59
CA TYR A 101 0.26 7.43 -13.22
C TYR A 101 1.78 7.26 -13.11
N ASP A 102 2.40 6.49 -13.99
CA ASP A 102 3.87 6.32 -14.05
C ASP A 102 4.58 7.66 -14.22
N ASN A 103 4.15 8.48 -15.18
CA ASN A 103 4.74 9.81 -15.43
C ASN A 103 4.63 10.75 -14.23
N VAL A 104 3.53 10.66 -13.46
CA VAL A 104 3.34 11.47 -12.26
C VAL A 104 4.24 10.97 -11.14
N LEU A 105 4.35 9.65 -10.94
CA LEU A 105 5.20 9.07 -9.90
C LEU A 105 6.70 9.35 -10.14
N ASP A 106 7.16 9.36 -11.39
CA ASP A 106 8.55 9.69 -11.74
C ASP A 106 8.94 11.15 -11.40
N GLN A 107 7.96 12.01 -11.14
CA GLN A 107 8.16 13.43 -10.83
C GLN A 107 8.06 13.77 -9.33
N LEU A 108 7.80 12.77 -8.47
CA LEU A 108 7.64 12.91 -7.01
C LEU A 108 8.92 12.55 -6.24
#